data_AF-W2RYL6-F1
#
_entry.id   AF-W2RYL6-F1
#
_cell.length_a   1.000
_cell.length_b   1.000
_cell.length_c   1.000
_cell.angle_alpha   90.00
_cell.angle_beta   90.00
_cell.angle_gamma   90.00
#
_symmetry.space_group_name_H-M   'P 1'
#
loop_
_entity.id
_entity.type
_entity.pdbx_description
1 polymer ?
#
loop_
_entity_poly.entity_id
_entity_poly.type
_entity_poly.pdbx_seq_one_letter_code
_entity_poly.pdbx_strand_id
1 'polypeptide(L)'
;MNQDDSVNSSNLESWFEDVGAPAKVLEYLTSDSFPLSQYKQKASVLDLGTGNGSALFSLRQEGGYTGPLVGIDYSDQGIQLANRLKIHFANDPEDERHIAVRDMTFDVFDLIKESPEKMPWWPKDGTGFDLVLDKGTFDAISLSYDTVPDVHGAQQHLNQVYPAKIAAMIKPNGFFLITSCNWTEDEIVRWFTTTKSIQGVFDVFDKIKYKVFEFGGRKGQGVTSVCFQKRA
;
A
#
# COMPACT_ATOMS: atom_id res chain seq x y z
N MET A 1 -25.50 0.26 -29.35
CA MET A 1 -25.43 1.35 -28.36
C MET A 1 -24.01 1.36 -27.85
N ASN A 2 -23.18 2.24 -28.41
CA ASN A 2 -21.80 2.39 -27.96
C ASN A 2 -21.84 3.39 -26.80
N GLN A 3 -21.60 2.93 -25.58
CA GLN A 3 -21.22 3.83 -24.50
C GLN A 3 -19.71 4.02 -24.60
N ASP A 4 -19.36 5.19 -25.09
CA ASP A 4 -18.01 5.73 -25.03
C ASP A 4 -17.76 6.17 -23.59
N ASP A 5 -17.43 5.21 -22.72
CA ASP A 5 -16.97 5.48 -21.36
C ASP A 5 -15.51 5.91 -21.43
N SER A 6 -15.26 7.12 -21.91
CA SER A 6 -13.98 7.78 -21.71
C SER A 6 -13.77 7.92 -20.20
N VAL A 7 -13.00 7.01 -19.60
CA VAL A 7 -12.63 7.07 -18.18
C VAL A 7 -11.81 8.35 -18.01
N ASN A 8 -12.47 9.43 -17.58
CA ASN A 8 -11.80 10.67 -17.26
C ASN A 8 -11.02 10.44 -15.95
N SER A 9 -9.69 10.36 -16.05
CA SER A 9 -8.80 10.13 -14.91
C SER A 9 -8.98 11.16 -13.80
N SER A 10 -9.47 12.37 -14.13
CA SER A 10 -9.76 13.43 -13.16
C SER A 10 -10.99 13.19 -12.27
N ASN A 11 -11.81 12.16 -12.55
CA ASN A 11 -13.00 11.82 -11.78
C ASN A 11 -12.81 10.58 -10.90
N LEU A 12 -11.58 10.09 -10.78
CA LEU A 12 -11.27 8.94 -9.94
C LEU A 12 -10.87 9.41 -8.55
N GLU A 13 -11.82 9.32 -7.63
CA GLU A 13 -11.61 9.67 -6.23
C GLU A 13 -10.45 8.83 -5.64
N SER A 14 -9.38 9.52 -5.23
CA SER A 14 -8.25 8.90 -4.54
C SER A 14 -8.41 9.13 -3.03
N TRP A 15 -8.39 8.05 -2.27
CA TRP A 15 -8.39 8.15 -0.80
C TRP A 15 -7.22 9.03 -0.32
N PHE A 16 -7.53 9.92 0.63
CA PHE A 16 -6.63 10.91 1.26
C PHE A 16 -6.13 12.05 0.36
N GLU A 17 -6.76 12.28 -0.79
CA GLU A 17 -6.41 13.37 -1.70
C GLU A 17 -6.69 14.75 -1.08
N ASP A 18 -7.76 14.88 -0.29
CA ASP A 18 -8.15 16.07 0.46
C ASP A 18 -7.11 16.53 1.50
N VAL A 19 -6.34 15.58 2.05
CA VAL A 19 -5.24 15.83 2.99
C VAL A 19 -3.86 15.81 2.33
N GLY A 20 -3.80 15.57 1.02
CA GLY A 20 -2.58 15.55 0.22
C GLY A 20 -1.63 14.40 0.54
N ALA A 21 -2.12 13.30 1.12
CA ALA A 21 -1.27 12.18 1.51
C ALA A 21 -0.60 11.47 0.31
N PRO A 22 -1.28 11.20 -0.81
CA PRO A 22 -0.64 10.55 -1.96
C PRO A 22 0.60 11.29 -2.45
N ALA A 23 0.51 12.62 -2.60
CA ALA A 23 1.64 13.45 -3.05
C ALA A 23 2.81 13.43 -2.06
N LYS A 24 2.53 13.52 -0.75
CA LYS A 24 3.57 13.47 0.30
C LYS A 24 4.24 12.11 0.42
N VAL A 25 3.47 11.02 0.23
CA VAL A 25 4.02 9.67 0.18
C VAL A 25 4.94 9.51 -1.01
N LEU A 26 4.53 9.98 -2.19
CA LEU A 26 5.38 9.97 -3.39
C LEU A 26 6.66 10.79 -3.18
N GLU A 27 6.55 12.02 -2.65
CA GLU A 27 7.70 12.87 -2.30
C GLU A 27 8.66 12.15 -1.35
N TYR A 28 8.13 11.54 -0.27
CA TYR A 28 8.93 10.79 0.69
C TYR A 28 9.65 9.60 0.04
N LEU A 29 8.93 8.75 -0.70
CA LEU A 29 9.49 7.56 -1.36
C LEU A 29 10.51 7.91 -2.46
N THR A 30 10.43 9.12 -3.01
CA THR A 30 11.37 9.59 -4.04
C THR A 30 12.54 10.38 -3.51
N SER A 31 12.51 10.79 -2.23
CA SER A 31 13.54 11.56 -1.56
C SER A 31 14.86 10.81 -1.35
N ASP A 32 15.97 11.54 -1.30
CA ASP A 32 17.31 10.98 -1.03
C ASP A 32 17.42 10.34 0.36
N SER A 33 16.54 10.70 1.30
CA SER A 33 16.47 10.12 2.64
C SER A 33 15.88 8.71 2.66
N PHE A 34 15.08 8.32 1.67
CA PHE A 34 14.48 7.00 1.64
C PHE A 34 15.41 5.99 0.95
N PRO A 35 15.86 4.90 1.60
CA PRO A 35 16.93 4.05 1.07
C PRO A 35 16.64 3.43 -0.31
N LEU A 36 15.39 3.08 -0.60
CA LEU A 36 15.03 2.51 -1.90
C LEU A 36 15.04 3.53 -3.04
N SER A 37 15.11 4.84 -2.76
CA SER A 37 15.10 5.87 -3.79
C SER A 37 16.32 5.79 -4.72
N GLN A 38 17.41 5.17 -4.27
CA GLN A 38 18.62 4.92 -5.08
C GLN A 38 18.49 3.68 -5.99
N TYR A 39 17.53 2.79 -5.72
CA TYR A 39 17.37 1.50 -6.40
C TYR A 39 15.94 1.29 -6.95
N LYS A 40 15.18 2.37 -7.19
CA LYS A 40 13.79 2.36 -7.70
C LYS A 40 13.59 1.51 -8.96
N GLN A 41 14.65 1.32 -9.75
CA GLN A 41 14.62 0.54 -10.98
C GLN A 41 14.61 -0.99 -10.75
N LYS A 42 14.97 -1.43 -9.54
CA LYS A 42 15.04 -2.84 -9.14
C LYS A 42 14.08 -3.18 -8.00
N ALA A 43 13.66 -2.19 -7.23
CA ALA A 43 12.78 -2.38 -6.08
C ALA A 43 11.42 -2.95 -6.52
N SER A 44 11.00 -4.05 -5.86
CA SER A 44 9.63 -4.56 -5.99
C SER A 44 8.70 -3.89 -4.98
N VAL A 45 7.53 -3.46 -5.45
CA VAL A 45 6.51 -2.79 -4.63
C VAL A 45 5.20 -3.57 -4.69
N LEU A 46 4.60 -3.76 -3.52
CA LEU A 46 3.24 -4.28 -3.37
C LEU A 46 2.35 -3.20 -2.75
N ASP A 47 1.19 -2.92 -3.36
CA ASP A 47 0.18 -2.00 -2.83
C ASP A 47 -1.06 -2.77 -2.37
N LEU A 48 -1.37 -2.66 -1.07
CA LEU A 48 -2.43 -3.40 -0.40
C LEU A 48 -3.73 -2.60 -0.42
N GLY A 49 -4.81 -3.22 -0.90
CA GLY A 49 -6.07 -2.51 -1.16
C GLY A 49 -5.85 -1.38 -2.16
N THR A 50 -5.24 -1.73 -3.29
CA THR A 50 -4.80 -0.78 -4.32
C THR A 50 -5.95 0.01 -4.94
N GLY A 51 -7.19 -0.47 -4.81
CA GLY A 51 -8.37 0.13 -5.40
C GLY A 51 -8.21 0.33 -6.90
N ASN A 52 -8.14 1.58 -7.33
CA ASN A 52 -7.96 1.96 -8.73
C ASN A 52 -6.49 1.95 -9.20
N GLY A 53 -5.53 1.62 -8.35
CA GLY A 53 -4.10 1.55 -8.70
C GLY A 53 -3.34 2.88 -8.70
N SER A 54 -3.99 3.98 -8.30
CA SER A 54 -3.43 5.35 -8.36
C SER A 54 -2.04 5.49 -7.73
N ALA A 55 -1.79 4.86 -6.57
CA ALA A 55 -0.49 4.91 -5.90
C ALA A 55 0.62 4.32 -6.77
N LEU A 56 0.39 3.14 -7.35
CA LEU A 56 1.37 2.48 -8.22
C LEU A 56 1.56 3.22 -9.55
N PHE A 57 0.50 3.80 -10.12
CA PHE A 57 0.63 4.65 -11.31
C PHE A 57 1.51 5.87 -11.03
N SER A 58 1.29 6.54 -9.90
CA SER A 58 2.10 7.69 -9.47
C SER A 58 3.57 7.31 -9.29
N LEU A 59 3.86 6.17 -8.64
CA LEU A 59 5.23 5.67 -8.49
C LEU A 59 5.90 5.39 -9.85
N ARG A 60 5.15 4.82 -10.80
CA ARG A 60 5.66 4.49 -12.13
C ARG A 60 5.92 5.74 -12.97
N GLN A 61 4.92 6.63 -13.06
CA GLN A 61 4.95 7.77 -13.96
C GLN A 61 5.82 8.89 -13.38
N GLU A 62 5.63 9.26 -12.12
CA GLU A 62 6.27 10.41 -11.49
C GLU A 62 7.43 10.01 -10.58
N GLY A 63 7.33 8.84 -9.95
CA GLY A 63 8.32 8.39 -8.96
C GLY A 63 9.59 7.80 -9.53
N GLY A 64 9.59 7.42 -10.82
CA GLY A 64 10.71 6.73 -11.46
C GLY A 64 10.93 5.29 -11.00
N TYR A 65 9.89 4.64 -10.44
CA TYR A 65 9.93 3.22 -10.10
C TYR A 65 9.63 2.37 -11.34
N THR A 66 10.61 1.57 -11.77
CA THR A 66 10.45 0.70 -12.94
C THR A 66 10.54 -0.79 -12.62
N GLY A 67 10.95 -1.14 -11.39
CA GLY A 67 10.91 -2.52 -10.88
C GLY A 67 9.49 -3.08 -10.78
N PRO A 68 9.31 -4.34 -10.35
CA PRO A 68 8.00 -4.98 -10.30
C PRO A 68 7.00 -4.20 -9.41
N LEU A 69 5.85 -3.83 -9.95
CA LEU A 69 4.76 -3.18 -9.20
C LEU A 69 3.52 -4.07 -9.23
N VAL A 70 3.02 -4.43 -8.06
CA VAL A 70 1.86 -5.31 -7.88
C VAL A 70 0.84 -4.60 -7.00
N GLY A 71 -0.38 -4.42 -7.50
CA GLY A 71 -1.50 -3.93 -6.72
C GLY A 71 -2.50 -5.05 -6.47
N ILE A 72 -2.94 -5.20 -5.23
CA ILE A 72 -3.94 -6.20 -4.86
C ILE A 72 -5.11 -5.58 -4.14
N ASP A 73 -6.30 -6.12 -4.37
CA ASP A 73 -7.52 -5.69 -3.71
C ASP A 73 -8.50 -6.87 -3.58
N TYR A 74 -9.33 -6.88 -2.54
CA TYR A 74 -10.39 -7.88 -2.43
C TYR A 74 -11.55 -7.60 -3.41
N SER A 75 -11.69 -6.34 -3.84
CA SER A 75 -12.73 -5.87 -4.74
C SER A 75 -12.37 -6.13 -6.20
N ASP A 76 -13.08 -7.07 -6.81
CA ASP A 76 -13.01 -7.33 -8.25
C ASP A 76 -13.27 -6.06 -9.08
N GLN A 77 -14.22 -5.22 -8.65
CA GLN A 77 -14.53 -3.95 -9.32
C GLN A 77 -13.35 -2.97 -9.28
N GLY A 78 -12.62 -2.90 -8.16
CA GLY A 78 -11.41 -2.09 -8.03
C GLY A 78 -10.33 -2.55 -9.01
N ILE A 79 -10.04 -3.86 -9.02
CA ILE A 79 -9.05 -4.46 -9.91
C ILE A 79 -9.43 -4.32 -11.40
N GLN A 80 -10.70 -4.44 -11.75
CA GLN A 80 -11.16 -4.19 -13.11
C GLN A 80 -10.90 -2.73 -13.52
N LEU A 81 -11.19 -1.77 -12.64
CA LEU A 81 -10.93 -0.36 -12.89
C LEU A 81 -9.43 -0.07 -13.02
N ALA A 82 -8.60 -0.60 -12.11
CA ALA A 82 -7.14 -0.47 -12.19
C ALA A 82 -6.59 -1.02 -13.51
N ASN A 83 -7.08 -2.18 -13.97
CA ASN A 83 -6.67 -2.74 -15.25
C ASN A 83 -7.15 -1.91 -16.45
N ARG A 84 -8.36 -1.33 -16.42
CA ARG A 84 -8.81 -0.39 -17.48
C ARG A 84 -7.92 0.84 -17.54
N LEU A 85 -7.56 1.42 -16.39
CA LEU A 85 -6.65 2.56 -16.31
C LEU A 85 -5.25 2.21 -16.79
N LYS A 86 -4.74 1.03 -16.43
CA LYS A 86 -3.46 0.52 -16.95
C LYS A 86 -3.45 0.48 -18.48
N ILE A 87 -4.53 -0.03 -19.09
CA ILE A 87 -4.66 -0.07 -20.56
C ILE A 87 -4.76 1.35 -21.14
N HIS A 88 -5.54 2.23 -20.50
CA HIS A 88 -5.69 3.61 -20.93
C HIS A 88 -4.34 4.34 -20.94
N PHE A 89 -3.60 4.34 -19.83
CA PHE A 89 -2.28 4.95 -19.73
C PHE A 89 -1.24 4.30 -20.64
N ALA A 90 -1.36 2.99 -20.93
CA ALA A 90 -0.46 2.31 -21.86
C ALA A 90 -0.67 2.70 -23.33
N ASN A 91 -1.84 3.27 -23.65
CA ASN A 91 -2.25 3.65 -25.00
C ASN A 91 -2.31 5.17 -25.19
N ASP A 92 -2.03 5.96 -24.15
CA ASP A 92 -1.90 7.40 -24.24
C ASP A 92 -0.67 7.73 -25.09
N PRO A 93 -0.81 8.26 -26.32
CA PRO A 93 0.31 8.49 -27.22
C PRO A 93 1.21 9.66 -26.81
N GLU A 94 0.84 10.46 -25.81
CA GLU A 94 1.60 11.66 -25.39
C GLU A 94 2.58 11.42 -24.22
N ASP A 95 2.50 10.28 -23.52
CA ASP A 95 3.36 10.00 -22.34
C ASP A 95 4.49 8.99 -22.61
N GLU A 96 5.72 9.44 -22.90
CA GLU A 96 6.91 8.59 -23.20
C GLU A 96 7.12 7.34 -22.30
N ARG A 97 6.47 7.27 -21.12
CA ARG A 97 6.44 6.13 -20.19
C ARG A 97 5.40 5.04 -20.55
N HIS A 98 4.73 5.10 -21.71
CA HIS A 98 3.63 4.21 -22.13
C HIS A 98 3.89 2.70 -21.98
N ILE A 99 5.13 2.25 -22.21
CA ILE A 99 5.51 0.83 -22.09
C ILE A 99 5.63 0.44 -20.62
N ALA A 100 6.08 1.36 -19.77
CA ALA A 100 6.47 1.07 -18.41
C ALA A 100 5.27 0.75 -17.50
N VAL A 101 4.05 1.22 -17.83
CA VAL A 101 2.83 0.86 -17.08
C VAL A 101 2.27 -0.52 -17.46
N ARG A 102 2.65 -1.09 -18.63
CA ARG A 102 2.15 -2.41 -19.06
C ARG A 102 2.63 -3.54 -18.15
N ASP A 103 3.81 -3.39 -17.57
CA ASP A 103 4.45 -4.38 -16.70
C ASP A 103 3.90 -4.41 -15.27
N MET A 104 2.88 -3.59 -14.98
CA MET A 104 2.20 -3.56 -13.69
C MET A 104 1.16 -4.68 -13.60
N THR A 105 1.09 -5.33 -12.44
CA THR A 105 0.13 -6.40 -12.16
C THR A 105 -0.93 -5.91 -11.18
N PHE A 106 -2.20 -6.16 -11.49
CA PHE A 106 -3.34 -5.90 -10.61
C PHE A 106 -4.15 -7.18 -10.51
N ASP A 107 -4.35 -7.69 -9.30
CA ASP A 107 -5.02 -8.98 -9.08
C ASP A 107 -5.97 -8.95 -7.88
N VAL A 108 -7.03 -9.75 -7.96
CA VAL A 108 -8.00 -9.90 -6.87
C VAL A 108 -7.40 -10.81 -5.82
N PHE A 109 -7.37 -10.37 -4.57
CA PHE A 109 -6.78 -11.11 -3.47
C PHE A 109 -7.38 -10.72 -2.12
N ASP A 110 -7.95 -11.71 -1.42
CA ASP A 110 -8.36 -11.59 -0.03
C ASP A 110 -7.15 -11.80 0.88
N LEU A 111 -6.55 -10.69 1.30
CA LEU A 111 -5.37 -10.67 2.18
C LEU A 111 -5.55 -11.53 3.43
N ILE A 112 -6.78 -11.69 3.93
CA ILE A 112 -7.07 -12.41 5.17
C ILE A 112 -7.16 -13.91 4.92
N LYS A 113 -7.85 -14.33 3.86
CA LYS A 113 -8.18 -15.75 3.62
C LYS A 113 -7.18 -16.47 2.73
N GLU A 114 -6.46 -15.74 1.90
CA GLU A 114 -5.58 -16.31 0.89
C GLU A 114 -4.10 -16.29 1.31
N SER A 115 -3.30 -17.07 0.61
CA SER A 115 -1.86 -17.22 0.87
C SER A 115 -1.07 -16.64 -0.30
N PRO A 116 -0.30 -15.54 -0.11
CA PRO A 116 0.39 -14.84 -1.19
C PRO A 116 1.31 -15.76 -1.99
N GLU A 117 1.98 -16.69 -1.33
CA GLU A 117 2.98 -17.58 -1.93
C GLU A 117 2.43 -18.53 -3.00
N LYS A 118 1.11 -18.63 -3.10
CA LYS A 118 0.41 -19.43 -4.13
C LYS A 118 0.03 -18.59 -5.36
N MET A 119 0.20 -17.28 -5.29
CA MET A 119 -0.26 -16.36 -6.32
C MET A 119 0.80 -16.15 -7.41
N PRO A 120 0.41 -15.98 -8.69
CA PRO A 120 1.36 -15.79 -9.79
C PRO A 120 2.23 -14.52 -9.66
N TRP A 121 1.70 -13.50 -8.99
CA TRP A 121 2.39 -12.22 -8.76
C TRP A 121 3.39 -12.26 -7.60
N TRP A 122 3.42 -13.35 -6.83
CA TRP A 122 4.35 -13.49 -5.72
C TRP A 122 5.80 -13.57 -6.23
N PRO A 123 6.76 -12.87 -5.58
CA PRO A 123 8.16 -12.92 -5.96
C PRO A 123 8.69 -14.36 -6.00
N LYS A 124 9.29 -14.73 -7.14
CA LYS A 124 9.73 -16.12 -7.41
C LYS A 124 10.81 -16.63 -6.46
N ASP A 125 11.59 -15.72 -5.89
CA ASP A 125 12.60 -16.06 -4.87
C ASP A 125 11.98 -16.35 -3.49
N GLY A 126 10.67 -16.14 -3.33
CA GLY A 126 9.94 -16.37 -2.10
C GLY A 126 10.21 -15.35 -0.99
N THR A 127 10.99 -14.30 -1.27
CA THR A 127 11.48 -13.39 -0.23
C THR A 127 10.52 -12.26 0.11
N GLY A 128 9.48 -12.05 -0.70
CA GLY A 128 8.53 -10.94 -0.56
C GLY A 128 9.00 -9.68 -1.30
N PHE A 129 8.49 -8.52 -0.90
CA PHE A 129 8.68 -7.24 -1.58
C PHE A 129 9.67 -6.33 -0.85
N ASP A 130 10.35 -5.46 -1.61
CA ASP A 130 11.25 -4.44 -1.04
C ASP A 130 10.44 -3.35 -0.31
N LEU A 131 9.25 -3.03 -0.84
CA LEU A 131 8.32 -2.05 -0.27
C LEU A 131 6.89 -2.60 -0.32
N VAL A 132 6.19 -2.51 0.80
CA VAL A 132 4.75 -2.76 0.89
C VAL A 132 4.05 -1.46 1.31
N LEU A 133 3.01 -1.09 0.59
CA LEU A 133 2.19 0.10 0.84
C LEU A 133 0.81 -0.29 1.36
N ASP A 134 0.32 0.46 2.33
CA ASP A 134 -1.05 0.42 2.77
C ASP A 134 -1.59 1.84 2.81
N LYS A 135 -2.65 2.10 2.03
CA LYS A 135 -3.38 3.36 2.04
C LYS A 135 -4.83 3.15 2.49
N GLY A 136 -5.02 2.99 3.80
CA GLY A 136 -6.34 2.85 4.43
C GLY A 136 -6.89 1.41 4.45
N THR A 137 -6.11 0.42 4.03
CA THR A 137 -6.51 -0.99 4.03
C THR A 137 -6.58 -1.54 5.45
N PHE A 138 -5.58 -1.21 6.29
CA PHE A 138 -5.65 -1.51 7.71
C PHE A 138 -6.81 -0.80 8.40
N ASP A 139 -7.18 0.43 7.99
CA ASP A 139 -8.33 1.13 8.56
C ASP A 139 -9.61 0.31 8.34
N ALA A 140 -9.88 -0.11 7.10
CA ALA A 140 -11.02 -0.95 6.76
C ALA A 140 -11.02 -2.28 7.53
N ILE A 141 -9.87 -2.95 7.60
CA ILE A 141 -9.74 -4.25 8.27
C ILE A 141 -9.88 -4.13 9.79
N SER A 142 -9.34 -3.06 10.37
CA SER A 142 -9.32 -2.86 11.82
C SER A 142 -10.67 -2.54 12.43
N LEU A 143 -11.63 -2.09 11.60
CA LEU A 143 -13.01 -1.84 11.98
C LEU A 143 -13.91 -3.08 11.84
N SER A 144 -13.41 -4.17 11.24
CA SER A 144 -14.19 -5.41 11.11
C SER A 144 -14.32 -6.12 12.45
N TYR A 145 -15.51 -6.67 12.71
CA TYR A 145 -15.77 -7.57 13.84
C TYR A 145 -15.39 -9.03 13.53
N ASP A 146 -14.97 -9.31 12.29
CA ASP A 146 -14.64 -10.66 11.86
C ASP A 146 -13.44 -11.22 12.62
N THR A 147 -13.43 -12.53 12.71
CA THR A 147 -12.35 -13.30 13.32
C THR A 147 -11.89 -14.42 12.41
N VAL A 148 -10.64 -14.81 12.56
CA VAL A 148 -10.08 -16.01 11.94
C VAL A 148 -9.53 -16.96 13.01
N PRO A 149 -9.67 -18.28 12.85
CA PRO A 149 -9.07 -19.24 13.77
C PRO A 149 -7.55 -19.22 13.65
N ASP A 150 -6.86 -19.30 14.78
CA ASP A 150 -5.43 -19.59 14.82
C ASP A 150 -5.13 -21.09 14.66
N VAL A 151 -3.85 -21.46 14.76
CA VAL A 151 -3.39 -22.86 14.62
C VAL A 151 -3.96 -23.79 15.70
N HIS A 152 -4.49 -23.26 16.79
CA HIS A 152 -5.13 -23.98 17.89
C HIS A 152 -6.66 -23.85 17.86
N GLY A 153 -7.22 -23.19 16.84
CA GLY A 153 -8.65 -22.98 16.65
C GLY A 153 -9.23 -21.80 17.44
N ALA A 154 -8.41 -21.03 18.17
CA ALA A 154 -8.87 -19.86 18.89
C ALA A 154 -9.14 -18.69 17.91
N GLN A 155 -10.25 -17.99 18.10
CA GLN A 155 -10.63 -16.87 17.24
C GLN A 155 -9.77 -15.63 17.54
N GLN A 156 -9.15 -15.07 16.50
CA GLN A 156 -8.38 -13.83 16.56
C GLN A 156 -9.01 -12.78 15.65
N HIS A 157 -9.07 -11.53 16.12
CA HIS A 157 -9.56 -10.42 15.32
C HIS A 157 -8.59 -10.09 14.18
N LEU A 158 -9.13 -9.60 13.06
CA LEU A 158 -8.32 -9.36 11.86
C LEU A 158 -7.18 -8.36 12.09
N ASN A 159 -7.40 -7.31 12.89
CA ASN A 159 -6.35 -6.34 13.27
C ASN A 159 -5.17 -6.96 14.04
N GLN A 160 -5.36 -8.09 14.74
CA GLN A 160 -4.30 -8.80 15.45
C GLN A 160 -3.47 -9.70 14.52
N VAL A 161 -4.10 -10.18 13.44
CA VAL A 161 -3.47 -11.07 12.45
C VAL A 161 -2.80 -10.29 11.34
N TYR A 162 -3.36 -9.14 10.96
CA TYR A 162 -2.91 -8.32 9.85
C TYR A 162 -1.39 -7.98 9.91
N PRO A 163 -0.82 -7.51 11.03
CA PRO A 163 0.61 -7.17 11.08
C PRO A 163 1.54 -8.35 10.73
N ALA A 164 1.19 -9.57 11.14
CA ALA A 164 1.95 -10.77 10.82
C ALA A 164 1.89 -11.13 9.33
N LYS A 165 0.72 -10.96 8.70
CA LYS A 165 0.57 -11.14 7.25
C LYS A 165 1.43 -10.15 6.49
N ILE A 166 1.44 -8.88 6.90
CA ILE A 166 2.27 -7.85 6.26
C ILE A 166 3.75 -8.16 6.42
N ALA A 167 4.18 -8.52 7.63
CA ALA A 167 5.56 -8.93 7.87
C ALA A 167 6.00 -10.08 6.96
N ALA A 168 5.13 -11.04 6.66
CA ALA A 168 5.44 -12.15 5.76
C ALA A 168 5.60 -11.71 4.28
N MET A 169 5.02 -10.58 3.89
CA MET A 169 5.08 -10.05 2.51
C MET A 169 6.31 -9.17 2.24
N ILE A 170 7.11 -8.88 3.26
CA ILE A 170 8.24 -7.94 3.15
C ILE A 170 9.56 -8.70 3.28
N LYS A 171 10.53 -8.35 2.43
CA LYS A 171 11.89 -8.87 2.52
C LYS A 171 12.56 -8.46 3.84
N PRO A 172 13.53 -9.25 4.34
CA PRO A 172 14.47 -8.75 5.34
C PRO A 172 15.08 -7.41 4.89
N ASN A 173 15.12 -6.41 5.79
CA ASN A 173 15.51 -5.02 5.53
C ASN A 173 14.58 -4.22 4.58
N GLY A 174 13.47 -4.81 4.12
CA GLY A 174 12.44 -4.13 3.34
C GLY A 174 11.56 -3.21 4.19
N PHE A 175 10.68 -2.48 3.53
CA PHE A 175 9.90 -1.40 4.14
C PHE A 175 8.40 -1.65 4.06
N PHE A 176 7.70 -1.20 5.10
CA PHE A 176 6.25 -1.07 5.13
C PHE A 176 5.90 0.40 5.32
N LEU A 177 5.05 0.95 4.47
CA LEU A 177 4.54 2.31 4.64
C LEU A 177 3.02 2.30 4.68
N ILE A 178 2.48 2.63 5.85
CA ILE A 178 1.05 2.70 6.10
C ILE A 178 0.60 4.15 6.19
N THR A 179 -0.55 4.46 5.60
CA THR A 179 -1.28 5.72 5.74
C THR A 179 -2.67 5.42 6.28
N SER A 180 -3.02 6.03 7.41
CA SER A 180 -4.24 5.76 8.17
C SER A 180 -4.94 7.06 8.59
N CYS A 181 -6.28 7.07 8.55
CA CYS A 181 -7.11 8.14 9.13
C CYS A 181 -7.89 7.71 10.39
N ASN A 182 -7.93 6.41 10.71
CA ASN A 182 -8.64 5.90 11.88
C ASN A 182 -7.77 5.75 13.12
N TRP A 183 -6.44 5.74 12.96
CA TRP A 183 -5.51 5.51 14.06
C TRP A 183 -4.51 6.65 14.21
N THR A 184 -4.17 6.94 15.46
CA THR A 184 -3.05 7.84 15.77
C THR A 184 -1.72 7.19 15.41
N GLU A 185 -0.69 8.01 15.27
CA GLU A 185 0.70 7.55 15.07
C GLU A 185 1.16 6.55 16.13
N ASP A 186 0.91 6.84 17.40
CA ASP A 186 1.29 5.95 18.50
C ASP A 186 0.55 4.61 18.43
N GLU A 187 -0.71 4.61 18.00
CA GLU A 187 -1.50 3.39 17.84
C GLU A 187 -1.00 2.55 16.66
N ILE A 188 -0.73 3.17 15.51
CA ILE A 188 -0.11 2.50 14.35
C ILE A 188 1.24 1.90 14.76
N VAL A 189 2.09 2.66 15.44
CA VAL A 189 3.37 2.15 15.95
C VAL A 189 3.14 0.95 16.87
N ARG A 190 2.18 1.00 17.80
CA ARG A 190 1.88 -0.12 18.70
C ARG A 190 1.42 -1.36 17.93
N TRP A 191 0.50 -1.22 16.98
CA TRP A 191 0.03 -2.33 16.15
C TRP A 191 1.17 -3.05 15.43
N PHE A 192 2.14 -2.29 14.89
CA PHE A 192 3.21 -2.85 14.07
C PHE A 192 4.53 -3.12 14.84
N THR A 193 4.62 -2.84 16.14
CA THR A 193 5.85 -3.12 16.93
C THR A 193 5.61 -3.95 18.20
N THR A 194 4.38 -3.96 18.73
CA THR A 194 4.06 -4.57 20.03
C THR A 194 3.09 -5.76 19.95
N THR A 195 2.47 -5.98 18.79
CA THR A 195 1.63 -7.16 18.57
C THR A 195 2.46 -8.44 18.73
N LYS A 196 2.00 -9.37 19.56
CA LYS A 196 2.75 -10.58 19.96
C LYS A 196 3.31 -11.38 18.79
N SER A 197 2.56 -11.48 17.69
CA SER A 197 2.94 -12.24 16.50
C SER A 197 4.10 -11.64 15.71
N ILE A 198 4.43 -10.37 15.93
CA ILE A 198 5.47 -9.63 15.21
C ILE A 198 6.37 -8.80 16.13
N GLN A 199 6.38 -9.09 17.43
CA GLN A 199 7.15 -8.32 18.39
C GLN A 199 8.65 -8.37 18.02
N GLY A 200 9.26 -7.20 17.83
CA GLY A 200 10.65 -7.07 17.43
C GLY A 200 10.95 -7.37 15.97
N VAL A 201 9.93 -7.50 15.10
CA VAL A 201 10.08 -7.69 13.65
C VAL A 201 10.29 -6.36 12.92
N PHE A 202 9.62 -5.29 13.36
CA PHE A 202 9.71 -3.97 12.74
C PHE A 202 10.33 -2.95 13.68
N ASP A 203 11.11 -2.06 13.09
CA ASP A 203 11.51 -0.79 13.68
C ASP A 203 10.81 0.37 12.95
N VAL A 204 10.45 1.41 13.69
CA VAL A 204 9.97 2.66 13.07
C VAL A 204 11.14 3.29 12.33
N PHE A 205 11.02 3.43 11.02
CA PHE A 205 12.04 4.03 10.17
C PHE A 205 11.84 5.54 10.06
N ASP A 206 10.65 5.99 9.69
CA ASP A 206 10.33 7.42 9.59
C ASP A 206 8.81 7.68 9.67
N LYS A 207 8.43 8.95 9.74
CA LYS A 207 7.06 9.44 9.85
C LYS A 207 6.84 10.64 8.92
N ILE A 208 5.80 10.59 8.10
CA ILE A 208 5.47 11.70 7.20
C ILE A 208 4.67 12.74 7.97
N LYS A 209 5.12 13.99 7.93
CA LYS A 209 4.46 15.10 8.64
C LYS A 209 3.32 15.69 7.83
N TYR A 210 2.14 15.74 8.43
CA TYR A 210 0.94 16.38 7.87
C TYR A 210 0.65 17.73 8.53
N LYS A 211 -0.23 18.53 7.90
CA LYS A 211 -0.72 19.76 8.51
C LYS A 211 -1.50 19.39 9.77
N VAL A 212 -1.17 20.06 10.88
CA VAL A 212 -1.84 19.87 12.17
C VAL A 212 -2.94 20.91 12.28
N PHE A 213 -4.15 20.46 12.58
CA PHE A 213 -5.27 21.31 12.96
C PHE A 213 -5.28 21.47 14.47
N GLU A 214 -5.49 22.69 14.95
CA GLU A 214 -5.61 22.99 16.37
C GLU A 214 -7.00 23.52 16.67
N PHE A 215 -7.75 22.84 17.54
CA PHE A 215 -9.07 23.28 17.98
C PHE A 215 -9.17 23.18 19.50
N GLY A 216 -9.41 24.31 20.18
CA GLY A 216 -9.52 24.36 21.64
C GLY A 216 -8.26 23.90 22.39
N GLY A 217 -7.06 24.15 21.83
CA GLY A 217 -5.77 23.73 22.42
C GLY A 217 -5.41 22.26 22.21
N ARG A 218 -6.25 21.50 21.47
CA ARG A 218 -5.95 20.13 21.05
C ARG A 218 -5.49 20.12 19.60
N LYS A 219 -4.33 19.52 19.37
CA LYS A 219 -3.74 19.30 18.04
C LYS A 219 -4.17 17.94 17.50
N GLY A 220 -4.64 17.91 16.26
CA GLY A 220 -5.01 16.69 15.54
C GLY A 220 -4.49 16.73 14.10
N GLN A 221 -4.20 15.57 13.54
CA GLN A 221 -3.94 15.40 12.10
C GLN A 221 -5.07 14.54 11.54
N GLY A 222 -5.58 14.87 10.36
CA GLY A 222 -6.62 14.08 9.71
C GLY A 222 -6.12 12.75 9.14
N VAL A 223 -4.80 12.57 9.08
CA VAL A 223 -4.14 11.40 8.54
C VAL A 223 -2.76 11.23 9.20
N THR A 224 -2.31 10.00 9.30
CA THR A 224 -0.98 9.62 9.78
C THR A 224 -0.33 8.71 8.76
N SER A 225 0.96 8.90 8.47
CA SER A 225 1.74 7.88 7.74
C SER A 225 3.02 7.52 8.47
N VAL A 226 3.25 6.23 8.64
CA VAL A 226 4.42 5.68 9.33
C VAL A 226 5.13 4.70 8.40
N CYS A 227 6.44 4.89 8.26
CA CYS A 227 7.33 3.96 7.58
C CYS A 227 8.01 3.07 8.62
N PHE A 228 7.95 1.76 8.42
CA PHE A 228 8.65 0.77 9.21
C PHE A 228 9.69 0.07 8.33
N GLN A 229 10.79 -0.35 8.94
CA GLN A 229 11.75 -1.25 8.33
C GLN A 229 11.64 -2.62 9.01
N LYS A 230 11.53 -3.68 8.21
CA LYS A 230 11.60 -5.06 8.71
C LYS A 230 13.05 -5.40 9.03
N ARG A 231 13.30 -5.96 10.21
CA ARG A 231 14.65 -6.42 10.59
C ARG A 231 15.13 -7.55 9.68
N ALA A 232 16.45 -7.67 9.58
CA ALA A 232 17.14 -8.73 8.85
C ALA A 232 16.81 -10.14 9.39
#